data_AF-A0A520IDC9-F1
#
_entry.id   AF-A0A520IDC9-F1
#
_cell.length_a   1.000
_cell.length_b   1.000
_cell.length_c   1.000
_cell.angle_alpha   90.00
_cell.angle_beta   90.00
_cell.angle_gamma   90.00
#
_symmetry.space_group_name_H-M   'P 1'
#
loop_
_entity.id
_entity.type
_entity.pdbx_description
1 polymer ?
#
loop_
_entity_poly.entity_id
_entity_poly.type
_entity_poly.pdbx_seq_one_letter_code
_entity_poly.pdbx_strand_id
1 'polypeptide(L)'
;MLDFPRWKIVSIWAVLALLCALSIPTFLPESVTKDWPFQSRINKGLDLAGGSYLMLEADTQDLANTRIEAMREQIQGTMRNGTPRIDIGDVSTRNNQISFMLRDPSQVDAARERLLGITGGGAGMTGQREWDIQVVDSSRFV
;
A
#
# COMPACT_ATOMS: atom_id res chain seq x y z
N MET A 1 -30.37 -55.77 -27.86
CA MET A 1 -29.25 -54.87 -28.17
C MET A 1 -29.84 -53.47 -28.31
N LEU A 2 -29.28 -52.46 -27.65
CA LEU A 2 -29.78 -51.09 -27.73
C LEU A 2 -29.32 -50.50 -29.07
N ASP A 3 -30.14 -50.64 -30.11
CA ASP A 3 -29.86 -50.03 -31.42
C ASP A 3 -30.27 -48.56 -31.39
N PHE A 4 -29.27 -47.69 -31.26
CA PHE A 4 -29.49 -46.26 -31.29
C PHE A 4 -29.48 -45.73 -32.72
N PRO A 5 -30.49 -44.94 -33.13
CA PRO A 5 -30.50 -44.27 -34.42
C PRO A 5 -29.26 -43.40 -34.61
N ARG A 6 -28.60 -43.52 -35.76
CA ARG A 6 -27.35 -42.79 -36.07
C ARG A 6 -27.49 -41.26 -35.95
N TRP A 7 -28.67 -40.71 -36.20
CA TRP A 7 -28.92 -39.27 -36.06
C TRP A 7 -28.78 -38.78 -34.61
N LYS A 8 -29.16 -39.60 -33.61
CA LYS A 8 -28.99 -39.27 -32.19
C LYS A 8 -27.52 -39.26 -31.80
N ILE A 9 -26.75 -40.21 -32.35
CA ILE A 9 -25.30 -40.29 -32.12
C ILE A 9 -24.62 -39.05 -32.72
N VAL A 10 -24.95 -38.70 -33.96
CA VAL A 10 -24.40 -37.51 -34.63
C VAL A 10 -24.80 -36.22 -33.93
N SER A 11 -26.04 -36.09 -33.45
CA SER A 11 -26.46 -34.90 -32.70
C SER A 11 -25.72 -34.74 -31.38
N ILE A 12 -25.45 -35.83 -30.66
CA ILE A 12 -24.68 -35.79 -29.41
C ILE A 12 -23.25 -35.32 -29.70
N TRP A 13 -22.61 -35.89 -30.72
CA TRP A 13 -21.27 -35.47 -31.13
C TRP A 13 -21.21 -34.00 -31.57
N ALA A 14 -22.22 -33.54 -32.32
CA ALA A 14 -22.30 -32.15 -32.76
C ALA A 14 -22.42 -31.18 -31.56
N VAL A 15 -23.27 -31.50 -30.58
CA VAL A 15 -23.43 -30.69 -29.36
C VAL A 15 -22.14 -30.69 -28.54
N LEU A 16 -21.50 -31.85 -28.37
CA LEU A 16 -20.24 -31.96 -27.64
C LEU A 16 -19.15 -31.10 -28.31
N ALA A 17 -19.00 -31.21 -29.63
CA ALA A 17 -18.04 -30.43 -30.39
C ALA A 17 -18.30 -28.92 -30.29
N LEU A 18 -19.57 -28.50 -30.31
CA LEU A 18 -19.96 -27.11 -30.16
C LEU A 18 -19.60 -26.56 -28.77
N LEU A 19 -19.90 -27.31 -27.70
CA LEU A 19 -19.57 -26.91 -26.32
C LEU A 19 -18.05 -26.83 -26.12
N CYS A 20 -17.29 -27.77 -26.67
CA CYS A 20 -15.83 -27.71 -26.66
C CYS A 20 -15.33 -26.46 -27.41
N ALA A 21 -15.85 -26.19 -28.61
CA ALA A 21 -15.46 -25.03 -29.40
C ALA A 21 -15.71 -23.70 -28.68
N LEU A 22 -16.82 -23.58 -27.95
CA LEU A 22 -17.16 -22.39 -27.15
C LEU A 22 -16.26 -22.21 -25.92
N SER A 23 -15.64 -23.27 -25.40
CA SER A 23 -14.74 -23.20 -24.23
C SER A 23 -13.31 -22.78 -24.59
N ILE A 24 -12.86 -23.06 -25.82
CA ILE A 24 -11.51 -22.78 -26.32
C ILE A 24 -11.05 -21.31 -26.12
N PRO A 25 -11.87 -20.27 -26.40
CA PRO A 25 -11.47 -18.87 -26.19
C PRO A 25 -11.05 -18.54 -24.75
N THR A 26 -11.53 -19.30 -23.76
CA THR A 26 -11.24 -19.06 -22.34
C THR A 26 -9.79 -19.41 -21.95
N PHE A 27 -9.19 -20.37 -22.66
CA PHE A 27 -7.81 -20.82 -22.41
C PHE A 27 -6.76 -20.08 -23.23
N LEU A 28 -7.16 -19.44 -24.33
CA LEU A 28 -6.25 -18.74 -25.23
C LEU A 28 -6.02 -17.27 -24.82
N PRO A 29 -4.82 -16.71 -25.08
CA PRO A 29 -4.54 -15.29 -24.88
C PRO A 29 -5.40 -14.38 -25.77
N GLU A 30 -5.69 -13.16 -25.33
CA GLU A 30 -6.47 -12.19 -26.12
C GLU A 30 -5.84 -11.85 -27.47
N SER A 31 -4.51 -11.92 -27.58
CA SER A 31 -3.79 -11.65 -28.83
C SER A 31 -4.18 -12.59 -29.98
N VAL A 32 -4.65 -13.80 -29.68
CA VAL A 32 -5.02 -14.81 -30.69
C VAL A 32 -6.51 -14.81 -30.98
N THR A 33 -7.36 -14.47 -30.01
CA THR A 33 -8.82 -14.52 -30.16
C THR A 33 -9.46 -13.19 -30.54
N LYS A 34 -8.66 -12.11 -30.66
CA LYS A 34 -9.15 -10.75 -30.91
C LYS A 34 -9.99 -10.61 -32.18
N ASP A 35 -9.67 -11.38 -33.22
CA ASP A 35 -10.35 -11.30 -34.52
C ASP A 35 -11.41 -12.40 -34.72
N TRP A 36 -11.70 -13.20 -33.70
CA TRP A 36 -12.67 -14.30 -33.79
C TRP A 36 -14.11 -13.79 -33.59
N PRO A 37 -15.12 -14.32 -34.32
CA PRO A 37 -16.50 -13.84 -34.21
C PRO A 37 -17.17 -14.22 -32.88
N PHE A 38 -16.58 -15.13 -32.10
CA PHE A 38 -17.07 -15.55 -30.79
C PHE A 38 -16.02 -15.29 -29.71
N GLN A 39 -16.24 -14.24 -28.92
CA GLN A 39 -15.33 -13.79 -27.86
C GLN A 39 -15.88 -14.04 -26.45
N SER A 40 -16.92 -14.86 -26.32
CA SER A 40 -17.55 -15.19 -25.03
C SER A 40 -16.53 -15.90 -24.13
N ARG A 41 -15.84 -15.11 -23.30
CA ARG A 41 -14.93 -15.58 -22.26
C ARG A 41 -15.69 -15.70 -20.95
N ILE A 42 -15.40 -16.75 -20.20
CA ILE A 42 -15.84 -16.84 -18.82
C ILE A 42 -15.03 -15.81 -18.02
N ASN A 43 -15.70 -14.97 -17.23
CA ASN A 43 -15.03 -14.07 -16.29
C ASN A 43 -14.20 -14.91 -15.32
N LYS A 44 -12.87 -14.84 -15.44
CA LYS A 44 -11.97 -15.51 -14.53
C LYS A 44 -12.10 -14.82 -13.17
N GLY A 45 -12.47 -15.59 -12.14
CA GLY A 45 -12.37 -15.11 -10.76
C GLY A 45 -10.92 -14.72 -10.44
N LEU A 46 -10.72 -13.92 -9.39
CA LEU A 46 -9.41 -13.38 -9.00
C LEU A 46 -8.30 -14.46 -8.90
N ASP A 47 -8.66 -15.64 -8.38
CA ASP A 47 -7.78 -16.81 -8.24
C ASP A 47 -7.32 -17.37 -9.60
N LEU A 48 -8.19 -17.34 -10.61
CA LEU A 48 -7.89 -17.78 -11.98
C LEU A 48 -7.32 -16.66 -12.87
N ALA A 49 -7.48 -15.40 -12.46
CA ALA A 49 -6.95 -14.22 -13.13
C ALA A 49 -5.56 -13.81 -12.61
N GLY A 50 -5.10 -14.41 -11.50
CA GLY A 50 -3.77 -14.18 -10.94
C GLY A 50 -3.61 -12.84 -10.21
N GLY A 51 -4.65 -12.37 -9.52
CA GLY A 51 -4.55 -11.18 -8.65
C GLY A 51 -4.29 -11.58 -7.19
N SER A 52 -3.33 -10.95 -6.52
CA SER A 52 -3.07 -11.19 -5.10
C SER A 52 -4.11 -10.48 -4.23
N TYR A 53 -4.79 -11.23 -3.37
CA TYR A 53 -5.67 -10.69 -2.35
C TYR A 53 -4.82 -10.19 -1.17
N LEU A 54 -4.42 -8.91 -1.19
CA LEU A 54 -3.86 -8.25 -0.02
C LEU A 54 -5.00 -7.95 0.96
N MET A 55 -5.33 -8.92 1.81
CA MET A 55 -6.17 -8.66 2.97
C MET A 55 -5.33 -7.88 3.98
N LEU A 56 -5.38 -6.55 3.88
CA LEU A 56 -4.86 -5.65 4.89
C LEU A 56 -5.78 -5.70 6.11
N GLU A 57 -5.79 -6.82 6.82
CA GLU A 57 -6.28 -6.89 8.19
C GLU A 57 -5.16 -6.42 9.13
N ALA A 58 -4.66 -5.21 8.85
CA ALA A 58 -3.84 -4.48 9.80
C ALA A 58 -4.81 -3.53 10.52
N ASP A 59 -4.92 -3.68 11.83
CA ASP A 59 -5.66 -2.72 12.64
C ASP A 59 -5.06 -1.33 12.36
N THR A 60 -5.91 -0.42 11.88
CA THR A 60 -5.51 0.96 11.60
C THR A 60 -4.88 1.64 12.82
N GLN A 61 -5.21 1.20 14.03
CA GLN A 61 -4.61 1.69 15.27
C GLN A 61 -3.17 1.22 15.43
N ASP A 62 -2.87 -0.04 15.11
CA ASP A 62 -1.50 -0.57 15.17
C ASP A 62 -0.58 0.10 14.15
N LEU A 63 -1.12 0.41 12.96
CA LEU A 63 -0.38 1.14 11.95
C LEU A 63 -0.09 2.58 12.40
N ALA A 64 -1.07 3.26 13.03
CA ALA A 64 -0.88 4.60 13.58
C ALA A 64 0.18 4.62 14.69
N ASN A 65 0.12 3.65 15.62
CA ASN A 65 1.10 3.50 16.70
C ASN A 65 2.51 3.23 16.15
N THR A 66 2.62 2.34 15.17
CA THR A 66 3.91 2.02 14.52
C THR A 66 4.52 3.26 13.83
N ARG A 67 3.69 4.09 13.19
CA ARG A 67 4.15 5.34 12.55
C ARG A 67 4.66 6.36 13.58
N ILE A 68 3.93 6.54 14.68
CA ILE A 68 4.34 7.44 15.77
C ILE A 68 5.66 6.98 16.37
N GLU A 69 5.81 5.68 16.59
CA GLU A 69 7.01 5.09 17.17
C GLU A 69 8.23 5.21 16.23
N ALA A 70 8.04 4.93 14.94
CA ALA A 70 9.08 5.13 13.93
C ALA A 70 9.54 6.60 13.86
N MET A 71 8.60 7.55 13.90
CA MET A 71 8.93 8.98 13.91
C MET A 71 9.64 9.40 15.21
N ARG A 72 9.23 8.86 16.37
CA ARG A 72 9.92 9.08 17.66
C ARG A 72 11.39 8.66 17.58
N GLU A 73 11.65 7.48 17.06
CA GLU A 73 13.02 6.96 16.88
C GLU A 73 13.83 7.81 15.88
N GLN A 74 13.19 8.24 14.78
CA GLN A 74 13.83 9.11 13.79
C GLN A 74 14.20 10.48 14.36
N ILE A 75 13.34 11.10 15.19
CA ILE A 75 13.64 12.35 15.89
C ILE A 75 14.83 12.15 16.84
N GLN A 76 14.79 11.10 17.67
CA GLN A 76 15.88 10.80 18.61
C GLN A 76 17.22 10.55 17.89
N GLY A 77 17.20 9.78 16.80
CA GLY A 77 18.36 9.49 15.98
C GLY A 77 18.93 10.75 15.32
N THR A 78 18.08 11.57 14.70
CA THR A 78 18.48 12.80 14.01
C THR A 78 19.07 13.84 14.98
N MET A 79 18.48 13.99 16.16
CA MET A 79 18.97 14.94 17.18
C MET A 79 20.31 14.49 17.79
N ARG A 80 20.48 13.18 18.01
CA ARG A 80 21.69 12.59 18.60
C ARG A 80 22.86 12.49 17.61
N ASN A 81 22.59 12.12 16.35
CA ASN A 81 23.62 11.88 15.33
C ASN A 81 24.03 13.15 14.57
N GLY A 82 23.20 14.20 14.61
CA GLY A 82 23.52 15.47 13.97
C GLY A 82 24.66 16.21 14.68
N THR A 83 25.41 17.02 13.93
CA THR A 83 26.47 17.90 14.46
C THR A 83 26.00 19.34 14.34
N PRO A 84 25.88 20.14 15.43
CA PRO A 84 26.12 19.80 16.84
C PRO A 84 25.06 18.84 17.41
N ARG A 85 25.45 18.04 18.41
CA ARG A 85 24.53 17.11 19.08
C ARG A 85 23.49 17.90 19.88
N ILE A 86 22.22 17.61 19.64
CA ILE A 86 21.10 18.25 20.36
C ILE A 86 20.59 17.25 21.38
N ASP A 87 20.82 17.54 22.66
CA ASP A 87 20.27 16.72 23.73
C ASP A 87 18.81 17.11 24.00
N ILE A 88 17.92 16.16 23.75
CA ILE A 88 16.49 16.25 24.04
C ILE A 88 16.18 15.55 25.36
N GLY A 89 15.15 16.04 26.05
CA GLY A 89 14.57 15.43 27.24
C GLY A 89 13.72 14.21 26.90
N ASP A 90 12.79 13.89 27.79
CA ASP A 90 11.86 12.79 27.56
C ASP A 90 10.93 13.10 26.37
N VAL A 91 10.66 12.09 25.55
CA VAL A 91 9.81 12.20 24.37
C VAL A 91 8.48 11.53 24.66
N SER A 92 7.41 12.32 24.76
CA SER A 92 6.07 11.82 25.03
C SER A 92 5.25 11.69 23.75
N THR A 93 4.75 10.48 23.48
CA THR A 93 3.85 10.17 22.39
C THR A 93 2.42 10.02 22.94
N ARG A 94 1.59 11.07 22.81
CA ARG A 94 0.21 11.07 23.32
C ARG A 94 -0.73 11.69 22.30
N ASN A 95 -1.93 11.11 22.15
CA ASN A 95 -2.98 11.65 21.25
C ASN A 95 -2.49 11.88 19.81
N ASN A 96 -1.74 10.95 19.24
CA ASN A 96 -1.12 11.10 17.90
C ASN A 96 -0.13 12.28 17.76
N GLN A 97 0.39 12.81 18.87
CA GLN A 97 1.37 13.89 18.88
C GLN A 97 2.66 13.44 19.56
N ILE A 98 3.79 13.98 19.10
CA ILE A 98 5.12 13.70 19.64
C ILE A 98 5.64 14.99 20.27
N SER A 99 5.68 15.03 21.59
CA SER A 99 6.15 16.20 22.33
C SER A 99 7.48 15.92 23.01
N PHE A 100 8.41 16.87 22.92
CA PHE A 100 9.69 16.79 23.61
C PHE A 100 10.25 18.18 23.94
N MET A 101 11.14 18.23 24.92
CA MET A 101 11.77 19.46 25.39
C MET A 101 13.27 19.42 25.09
N LEU A 102 13.82 20.51 24.57
CA LEU A 102 15.26 20.68 24.42
C LEU A 102 15.88 21.01 25.78
N ARG A 103 17.05 20.42 26.05
CA ARG A 103 17.81 20.75 27.26
C ARG A 103 18.47 22.13 27.16
N ASP A 104 18.84 22.54 25.95
CA ASP A 104 19.48 23.82 25.67
C ASP A 104 18.56 24.66 24.77
N PRO A 105 17.97 25.76 25.28
CA PRO A 105 17.10 26.65 24.52
C PRO A 105 17.81 27.37 23.36
N SER A 106 19.15 27.46 23.37
CA SER A 106 19.88 28.11 22.27
C SER A 106 19.88 27.28 20.97
N GLN A 107 19.50 26.00 21.05
CA GLN A 107 19.56 25.05 19.93
C GLN A 107 18.21 24.87 19.22
N VAL A 108 17.21 25.71 19.54
CA VAL A 108 15.84 25.64 18.99
C VAL A 108 15.83 25.81 17.48
N ASP A 109 16.59 26.75 16.94
CA ASP A 109 16.65 27.01 15.50
C ASP A 109 17.30 25.82 14.75
N ALA A 110 18.39 25.27 15.31
CA ALA A 110 19.06 24.10 14.76
C ALA A 110 18.18 22.83 14.82
N ALA A 111 17.40 22.67 15.89
CA ALA A 111 16.44 21.58 16.00
C ALA A 111 15.30 21.71 14.99
N ARG A 112 14.74 22.92 14.82
CA ARG A 112 13.67 23.20 13.85
C ARG A 112 14.11 22.83 12.43
N GLU A 113 15.30 23.24 12.02
CA GLU A 113 15.84 22.95 10.69
C GLU A 113 15.94 21.44 10.43
N ARG A 114 16.38 20.67 11.42
CA ARG A 114 16.44 19.21 11.33
C ARG A 114 15.07 18.56 11.28
N LEU A 115 14.13 19.05 12.09
CA LEU A 115 12.76 18.57 12.07
C LEU A 115 12.13 18.78 10.69
N LEU A 116 12.33 19.96 10.09
CA LEU A 116 11.87 20.23 8.72
C LEU A 116 12.43 19.21 7.70
N GLY A 117 13.69 18.77 7.87
CA GLY A 117 14.28 17.75 7.01
C GLY A 117 13.60 16.37 7.11
N ILE A 118 13.08 16.00 8.28
CA ILE A 118 12.45 14.68 8.50
C ILE A 118 10.93 14.69 8.37
N THR A 119 10.25 15.82 8.61
CA THR A 119 8.79 15.96 8.50
C THR A 119 8.32 16.31 7.08
N GLY A 120 9.21 16.21 6.08
CA GLY A 120 8.88 16.47 4.67
C GLY A 120 8.88 17.96 4.29
N GLY A 121 9.56 18.82 5.05
CA GLY A 121 9.79 20.23 4.73
C GLY A 121 10.90 20.48 3.70
N GLY A 122 11.61 19.44 3.26
CA GLY A 122 12.50 19.52 2.10
C GLY A 122 11.69 19.51 0.81
N ALA A 123 11.79 20.58 0.02
CA ALA A 123 11.18 20.67 -1.31
C ALA A 123 11.54 19.45 -2.18
N GLY A 124 10.62 18.47 -2.25
CA GLY A 124 10.85 17.19 -2.92
C GLY A 124 9.57 16.41 -3.15
N MET A 125 8.90 16.70 -4.26
CA MET A 125 8.08 15.79 -5.07
C MET A 125 6.64 15.40 -4.69
N THR A 126 6.09 15.63 -3.50
CA THR A 126 4.69 15.20 -3.21
C THR A 126 3.72 16.25 -2.69
N GLY A 127 4.17 17.45 -2.28
CA GLY A 127 3.28 18.57 -1.91
C GLY A 127 2.37 18.33 -0.69
N GLN A 128 2.39 17.14 -0.09
CA GLN A 128 1.64 16.79 1.11
C GLN A 128 2.59 16.81 2.31
N ARG A 129 2.35 17.74 3.23
CA ARG A 129 3.02 17.76 4.53
C ARG A 129 2.36 16.71 5.42
N GLU A 130 3.06 15.61 5.68
CA GLU A 130 2.54 14.49 6.47
C GLU A 130 2.55 14.78 7.98
N TRP A 131 3.42 15.68 8.45
CA TRP A 131 3.56 16.05 9.87
C TRP A 131 3.59 17.57 10.08
N ASP A 132 2.83 18.06 11.07
CA ASP A 132 2.89 19.44 11.53
C ASP A 132 3.90 19.58 12.68
N ILE A 133 4.62 20.70 12.74
CA ILE A 133 5.58 21.01 13.79
C ILE A 133 5.16 22.33 14.42
N GLN A 134 4.93 22.32 15.72
CA GLN A 134 4.59 23.49 16.50
C GLN A 134 5.59 23.67 17.65
N VAL A 135 6.08 24.90 17.82
CA VAL A 135 6.91 25.27 18.97
C VAL A 135 5.99 25.95 19.98
N VAL A 136 5.61 25.22 21.02
CA VAL A 136 4.63 25.67 22.02
C VAL A 136 5.28 26.58 23.06
N ASP A 137 6.48 26.22 23.51
CA ASP A 137 7.29 27.01 24.45
C ASP A 137 8.68 27.23 23.85
N SER A 138 9.45 28.19 24.38
CA SER A 138 10.82 28.53 23.90
C SER A 138 11.80 27.35 23.86
N SER A 139 11.44 26.17 24.39
CA SER A 139 12.23 24.93 24.30
C SER A 139 11.38 23.67 24.04
N ARG A 140 10.05 23.78 23.84
CA ARG A 140 9.14 22.64 23.66
C ARG A 140 8.62 22.54 22.22
N PHE A 141 8.75 21.35 21.64
CA PHE A 141 8.23 21.00 20.32
C PHE A 141 7.07 20.00 20.45
N VAL A 142 6.08 20.13 19.57
CA VAL A 142 4.90 19.26 19.39
C VAL A 142 4.67 18.99 17.92
#